data_AF-A0A4Y8CIL0-F1
#
_entry.id   AF-A0A4Y8CIL0-F1
#
_cell.length_a   1.000
_cell.length_b   1.000
_cell.length_c   1.000
_cell.angle_alpha   90.00
_cell.angle_beta   90.00
_cell.angle_gamma   90.00
#
_symmetry.space_group_name_H-M   'P 1'
#
loop_
_entity.id
_entity.type
_entity.pdbx_description
1 polymer ?
#
loop_
_entity_poly.entity_id
_entity_poly.type
_entity_poly.pdbx_seq_one_letter_code
_entity_poly.pdbx_strand_id
1 'polypeptide(L)'
;MPSFGGPPPPPPPPGNGPPAPPPPPPPPNRDSGHASGAPPPPKPTGDRADLMANIQKAGGIGALKKVDRSQIRDRSGAAVPGADTGPAGSGLPPAGASSGGGGGLADALAAALNKRKQKVSASDDEAEDDDW
;
A
#
# COMPACT_ATOMS: atom_id res chain seq x y z
N MET A 1 31.08 -60.11 0.10
CA MET A 1 31.68 -59.83 1.42
C MET A 1 30.56 -59.64 2.45
N PRO A 2 30.74 -60.08 3.70
CA PRO A 2 29.68 -60.17 4.70
C PRO A 2 29.32 -58.81 5.33
N SER A 3 28.10 -58.75 5.88
CA SER A 3 27.49 -57.63 6.61
C SER A 3 28.31 -57.19 7.83
N PHE A 4 28.60 -55.90 7.94
CA PHE A 4 28.96 -55.22 9.18
C PHE A 4 28.26 -53.85 9.25
N GLY A 5 26.93 -53.87 9.29
CA GLY A 5 26.14 -52.73 9.73
C GLY A 5 25.70 -52.98 11.17
N GLY A 6 26.45 -52.48 12.14
CA GLY A 6 26.01 -52.51 13.55
C GLY A 6 24.65 -51.82 13.74
N PRO A 7 23.97 -52.05 14.88
CA PRO A 7 22.69 -51.40 15.13
C PRO A 7 22.82 -49.88 14.98
N PRO A 8 21.80 -49.21 14.41
CA PRO A 8 21.84 -47.77 14.22
C PRO A 8 22.10 -47.08 15.57
N PRO A 9 22.89 -45.99 15.59
CA PRO A 9 23.16 -45.27 16.82
C PRO A 9 21.84 -44.88 17.48
N PRO A 10 21.75 -44.97 18.81
CA PRO A 10 20.55 -44.53 19.53
C PRO A 10 20.27 -43.06 19.20
N PRO A 11 19.00 -42.66 19.11
CA PRO A 11 18.64 -41.27 18.91
C PRO A 11 19.26 -40.40 20.01
N PRO A 12 19.71 -39.18 19.69
CA PRO A 12 20.21 -38.27 20.70
C PRO A 12 19.13 -38.03 21.76
N PRO A 13 19.50 -37.90 23.05
CA PRO A 13 18.54 -37.55 24.09
C PRO A 13 17.86 -36.22 23.73
N PRO A 14 16.57 -36.03 24.08
CA PRO A 14 15.94 -34.72 23.93
C PRO A 14 16.79 -33.70 24.67
N GLY A 15 17.40 -32.79 23.94
CA GLY A 15 18.13 -31.70 24.56
C GLY A 15 17.16 -30.91 25.41
N ASN A 16 17.41 -30.85 26.72
CA ASN A 16 16.80 -29.86 27.60
C ASN A 16 17.33 -28.49 27.17
N GLY A 17 16.77 -27.97 26.07
CA GLY A 17 16.94 -26.59 25.66
C GLY A 17 16.51 -25.67 26.81
N PRO A 18 17.06 -24.45 26.86
CA PRO A 18 16.66 -23.48 27.87
C PRO A 18 15.13 -23.36 27.88
N PRO A 19 14.51 -23.20 29.07
CA PRO A 19 13.06 -23.09 29.17
C PRO A 19 12.57 -22.03 28.18
N ALA A 20 11.54 -22.37 27.41
CA ALA A 20 10.93 -21.43 26.49
C ALA A 20 10.63 -20.13 27.23
N PRO A 21 10.91 -18.95 26.63
CA PRO A 21 10.58 -17.69 27.26
C PRO A 21 9.10 -17.70 27.63
N PRO A 22 8.73 -17.11 28.79
CA PRO A 22 7.34 -17.06 29.20
C PRO A 22 6.50 -16.44 28.07
N PRO A 23 5.27 -16.93 27.86
CA PRO A 23 4.39 -16.35 26.87
C PRO A 23 4.28 -14.84 27.12
N PRO A 24 4.23 -14.01 26.06
CA PRO A 24 4.00 -12.59 26.23
C PRO A 24 2.74 -12.39 27.05
N PRO A 25 2.71 -11.38 27.94
CA PRO A 25 1.52 -11.08 28.70
C PRO A 25 0.33 -10.87 27.74
N PRO A 26 -0.88 -11.31 28.12
CA PRO A 26 -2.06 -11.02 27.33
C PRO A 26 -2.15 -9.51 27.09
N PRO A 27 -2.61 -9.08 25.91
CA PRO A 27 -2.79 -7.65 25.65
C PRO A 27 -3.66 -7.05 26.76
N PRO A 28 -3.35 -5.82 27.22
CA PRO A 28 -4.12 -5.18 28.26
C PRO A 28 -5.59 -5.23 27.88
N ASN A 29 -6.39 -5.72 28.82
CA ASN A 29 -7.82 -5.88 28.64
C ASN A 29 -8.38 -4.54 28.16
N ARG A 30 -8.89 -4.47 26.93
CA ARG A 30 -9.50 -3.23 26.40
C ARG A 30 -10.77 -2.86 27.14
N ASP A 31 -11.24 -3.74 28.02
CA ASP A 31 -12.28 -3.52 29.02
C ASP A 31 -11.86 -2.51 30.09
N SER A 32 -10.60 -2.05 30.07
CA SER A 32 -10.09 -0.93 30.86
C SER A 32 -10.85 0.34 30.48
N GLY A 33 -12.09 0.50 30.97
CA GLY A 33 -12.75 1.76 31.37
C GLY A 33 -12.68 2.98 30.44
N HIS A 34 -12.16 2.88 29.21
CA HIS A 34 -12.11 3.96 28.25
C HIS A 34 -13.49 4.01 27.61
N ALA A 35 -14.41 4.64 28.34
CA ALA A 35 -15.66 5.16 27.82
C ALA A 35 -15.36 6.27 26.80
N SER A 36 -14.75 5.91 25.67
CA SER A 36 -15.10 6.60 24.43
C SER A 36 -16.54 6.20 24.17
N GLY A 37 -17.48 7.06 24.58
CA GLY A 37 -18.92 6.81 24.64
C GLY A 37 -19.61 6.60 23.30
N ALA A 38 -18.98 5.90 22.36
CA ALA A 38 -19.60 5.45 21.13
C ALA A 38 -19.85 3.93 21.24
N PRO A 39 -21.09 3.47 21.03
CA PRO A 39 -21.38 2.04 20.93
C PRO A 39 -20.51 1.39 19.84
N PRO A 40 -20.13 0.11 19.98
CA PRO A 40 -19.40 -0.60 18.93
C PRO A 40 -20.20 -0.53 17.61
N PRO A 41 -19.55 -0.30 16.46
CA PRO A 41 -20.25 -0.22 15.19
C PRO A 41 -20.98 -1.55 14.92
N PRO A 42 -22.17 -1.51 14.30
CA PRO A 42 -22.89 -2.72 13.95
C PRO A 42 -22.04 -3.60 13.03
N LYS A 43 -22.09 -4.91 13.25
CA LYS A 43 -21.47 -5.87 12.33
C LYS A 43 -22.13 -5.73 10.95
N PRO A 44 -21.36 -5.67 9.86
CA PRO A 44 -21.94 -5.70 8.52
C PRO A 44 -22.72 -7.00 8.34
N THR A 45 -24.03 -6.90 8.09
CA THR A 45 -24.93 -8.05 7.92
C THR A 45 -25.20 -8.36 6.44
N GLY A 46 -24.56 -7.63 5.52
CA GLY A 46 -24.80 -7.73 4.08
C GLY A 46 -23.63 -8.36 3.31
N ASP A 47 -23.91 -8.77 2.08
CA ASP A 47 -22.93 -9.34 1.17
C ASP A 47 -21.87 -8.30 0.79
N ARG A 48 -20.60 -8.60 1.09
CA ARG A 48 -19.48 -7.70 0.80
C ARG A 48 -19.40 -7.36 -0.69
N ALA A 49 -19.73 -8.31 -1.56
CA ALA A 49 -19.74 -8.10 -3.01
C ALA A 49 -20.72 -7.00 -3.43
N ASP A 50 -21.94 -7.03 -2.89
CA ASP A 50 -22.96 -6.03 -3.16
C ASP A 50 -22.57 -4.67 -2.60
N LEU A 51 -21.97 -4.63 -1.40
CA LEU A 51 -21.42 -3.39 -0.85
C LEU A 51 -20.39 -2.77 -1.79
N MET A 52 -19.45 -3.58 -2.31
CA MET A 52 -18.42 -3.09 -3.23
C MET A 52 -19.02 -2.62 -4.56
N ALA A 53 -19.98 -3.35 -5.12
CA ALA A 53 -20.68 -2.95 -6.33
C ALA A 53 -21.43 -1.62 -6.14
N ASN A 54 -22.06 -1.41 -4.97
CA ASN A 54 -22.74 -0.17 -4.63
C ASN A 54 -21.76 0.99 -4.43
N ILE A 55 -20.60 0.78 -3.79
CA ILE A 55 -19.56 1.81 -3.64
C ILE A 55 -19.05 2.27 -5.02
N GLN A 56 -18.81 1.33 -5.94
CA GLN A 56 -18.36 1.65 -7.30
C GLN A 56 -19.40 2.46 -8.09
N LYS A 57 -20.70 2.17 -7.89
CA LYS A 57 -21.81 2.85 -8.57
C LYS A 57 -22.30 4.12 -7.86
N ALA A 58 -21.83 4.42 -6.65
CA ALA A 58 -22.37 5.48 -5.79
C ALA A 58 -22.15 6.92 -6.31
N GLY A 59 -21.37 7.15 -7.37
CA GLY A 59 -21.24 8.48 -8.00
C GLY A 59 -20.27 9.45 -7.30
N GLY A 60 -19.48 8.97 -6.33
CA GLY A 60 -18.40 9.73 -5.70
C GLY A 60 -18.86 11.00 -4.96
N ILE A 61 -18.00 12.02 -4.90
CA ILE A 61 -18.26 13.27 -4.16
C ILE A 61 -19.49 14.02 -4.71
N GLY A 62 -19.77 13.90 -6.01
CA GLY A 62 -20.91 14.57 -6.66
C GLY A 62 -22.27 14.02 -6.23
N ALA A 63 -22.33 12.79 -5.74
CA ALA A 63 -23.54 12.18 -5.20
C ALA A 63 -23.81 12.53 -3.73
N LEU A 64 -22.84 13.14 -3.04
CA LEU A 64 -23.00 13.56 -1.66
C LEU A 64 -23.85 14.84 -1.58
N LYS A 65 -24.65 14.95 -0.52
CA LYS A 65 -25.38 16.18 -0.24
C LYS A 65 -24.41 17.33 0.00
N LYS A 66 -24.68 18.47 -0.64
CA LYS A 66 -23.97 19.73 -0.35
C LYS A 66 -24.26 20.17 1.07
N VAL A 67 -23.21 20.34 1.85
CA VAL A 67 -23.24 20.85 3.22
C VAL A 67 -22.65 22.26 3.20
N ASP A 68 -23.21 23.15 4.03
CA ASP A 68 -22.67 24.50 4.21
C ASP A 68 -21.23 24.44 4.71
N ARG A 69 -20.36 25.35 4.23
CA ARG A 69 -18.93 25.35 4.56
C ARG A 69 -18.67 25.52 6.06
N SER A 70 -19.52 26.24 6.79
CA SER A 70 -19.41 26.40 8.24
C SER A 70 -19.65 25.10 9.02
N GLN A 71 -20.33 24.13 8.41
CA GLN A 71 -20.66 22.84 9.02
C GLN A 71 -19.70 21.72 8.57
N ILE A 72 -18.74 22.01 7.69
CA ILE A 72 -17.76 21.03 7.25
C ILE A 72 -16.81 20.74 8.42
N ARG A 73 -16.83 19.49 8.88
CA ARG A 73 -15.79 18.97 9.77
C ARG A 73 -14.60 18.56 8.92
N ASP A 74 -13.58 19.42 8.87
CA ASP A 74 -12.35 19.12 8.16
C ASP A 74 -11.61 17.95 8.83
N ARG A 75 -11.47 16.86 8.08
CA ARG A 75 -10.71 15.66 8.47
C ARG A 75 -9.58 15.35 7.48
N SER A 76 -9.18 16.32 6.66
CA SER A 76 -8.11 16.17 5.68
C SER A 76 -6.77 15.81 6.31
N GLY A 77 -6.51 16.24 7.55
CA GLY A 77 -5.31 15.90 8.31
C GLY A 77 -5.42 14.65 9.19
N ALA A 78 -6.56 13.93 9.17
CA ALA A 78 -6.72 12.74 10.01
C ALA A 78 -6.02 11.53 9.38
N ALA A 79 -5.09 10.92 10.11
CA ALA A 79 -4.53 9.62 9.75
C ALA A 79 -5.61 8.55 9.90
N VAL A 80 -6.21 8.12 8.79
CA VAL A 80 -7.20 7.04 8.78
C VAL A 80 -6.43 5.72 8.73
N PRO A 81 -6.64 4.77 9.67
CA PRO A 81 -6.03 3.45 9.61
C PRO A 81 -6.41 2.74 8.30
N GLY A 82 -5.41 2.38 7.48
CA GLY A 82 -5.61 1.83 6.13
C GLY A 82 -5.82 2.86 5.02
N ALA A 83 -5.66 4.16 5.30
CA ALA A 83 -5.46 5.16 4.24
C ALA A 83 -4.02 5.12 3.77
N ASP A 84 -3.69 4.03 3.09
CA ASP A 84 -2.45 3.87 2.35
C ASP A 84 -2.63 4.61 1.02
N THR A 85 -2.64 5.95 1.05
CA THR A 85 -2.61 6.78 -0.17
C THR A 85 -1.18 7.05 -0.64
N GLY A 86 -0.21 6.31 -0.12
CA GLY A 86 1.18 6.22 -0.57
C GLY A 86 1.54 4.74 -0.79
N PRO A 87 2.60 4.43 -1.57
CA PRO A 87 2.82 3.11 -2.13
C PRO A 87 3.32 2.12 -1.07
N ALA A 88 2.43 1.66 -0.20
CA ALA A 88 2.62 0.48 0.62
C ALA A 88 1.91 -0.69 -0.07
N GLY A 89 2.46 -1.12 -1.20
CA GLY A 89 1.93 -2.23 -2.02
C GLY A 89 2.41 -2.21 -3.46
N SER A 90 2.79 -1.05 -3.97
CA SER A 90 3.44 -0.92 -5.28
C SER A 90 4.94 -0.81 -5.07
N GLY A 91 5.75 -1.64 -5.72
CA GLY A 91 7.22 -1.60 -5.67
C GLY A 91 7.83 -0.35 -6.30
N LEU A 92 7.37 0.85 -5.92
CA LEU A 92 7.94 2.13 -6.32
C LEU A 92 8.85 2.66 -5.20
N PRO A 93 9.98 3.29 -5.55
CA PRO A 93 10.98 3.73 -4.57
C PRO A 93 10.42 4.80 -3.62
N PRO A 94 10.98 4.89 -2.39
CA PRO A 94 10.46 5.77 -1.35
C PRO A 94 10.51 7.25 -1.76
N ALA A 95 9.44 7.98 -1.42
CA ALA A 95 9.43 9.43 -1.46
C ALA A 95 10.61 9.95 -0.63
N GLY A 96 11.59 10.56 -1.30
CA GLY A 96 12.87 10.95 -0.71
C GLY A 96 14.10 10.37 -1.40
N ALA A 97 13.96 9.56 -2.45
CA ALA A 97 15.05 9.27 -3.38
C ALA A 97 15.42 10.56 -4.15
N SER A 98 16.19 11.40 -3.48
CA SER A 98 16.95 12.50 -4.05
C SER A 98 17.80 11.97 -5.20
N SER A 99 17.35 12.22 -6.43
CA SER A 99 18.26 12.48 -7.53
C SER A 99 18.18 13.97 -7.84
N GLY A 100 19.04 14.72 -7.16
CA GLY A 100 19.63 15.99 -7.59
C GLY A 100 18.79 16.96 -8.43
N GLY A 101 18.53 18.12 -7.83
CA GLY A 101 18.52 19.39 -8.55
C GLY A 101 17.20 19.78 -9.21
N GLY A 102 16.55 20.79 -8.61
CA GLY A 102 15.64 21.76 -9.23
C GLY A 102 14.81 21.32 -10.43
N GLY A 103 13.52 21.06 -10.20
CA GLY A 103 12.53 20.99 -11.26
C GLY A 103 11.30 20.21 -10.83
N GLY A 104 10.18 20.90 -10.62
CA GLY A 104 8.92 20.24 -10.29
C GLY A 104 8.38 19.41 -11.46
N LEU A 105 7.25 18.73 -11.28
CA LEU A 105 6.59 17.96 -12.36
C LEU A 105 6.44 18.76 -13.66
N ALA A 106 6.23 20.08 -13.57
CA ALA A 106 6.15 20.97 -14.71
C ALA A 106 7.48 21.07 -15.49
N ASP A 107 8.60 21.17 -14.81
CA ASP A 107 9.94 21.19 -15.42
C ASP A 107 10.29 19.81 -16.02
N ALA A 108 9.91 18.73 -15.33
CA ALA A 108 10.05 17.37 -15.86
C ALA A 108 9.22 17.16 -17.13
N LEU A 109 8.00 17.72 -17.17
CA LEU A 109 7.14 17.67 -18.34
C LEU A 109 7.70 18.51 -19.50
N ALA A 110 8.21 19.71 -19.22
CA ALA A 110 8.85 20.57 -20.23
C ALA A 110 10.10 19.91 -20.83
N ALA A 111 10.95 19.30 -19.99
CA ALA A 111 12.12 18.55 -20.44
C ALA A 111 11.73 17.32 -21.26
N ALA A 112 10.71 16.58 -20.85
CA ALA A 112 10.19 15.42 -21.58
C ALA A 112 9.61 15.81 -22.95
N LEU A 113 8.88 16.92 -23.03
CA LEU A 113 8.33 17.45 -24.28
C LEU A 113 9.44 17.91 -25.25
N ASN A 114 10.45 18.62 -24.75
CA ASN A 114 11.60 19.03 -25.57
C ASN A 114 12.39 17.83 -26.10
N LYS A 115 12.59 16.79 -25.27
CA LYS A 115 13.25 15.55 -25.69
C LYS A 115 12.42 14.78 -26.72
N ARG A 116 11.09 14.79 -26.59
CA ARG A 116 10.18 14.21 -27.60
C ARG A 116 10.21 15.02 -28.91
N LYS A 117 10.23 16.35 -28.84
CA LYS A 117 10.31 17.23 -30.01
C LYS A 117 11.60 17.00 -30.80
N GLN A 118 12.75 16.92 -30.13
CA GLN A 118 14.03 16.61 -30.78
C GLN A 118 14.02 15.24 -31.46
N LYS A 119 13.48 14.20 -30.80
CA LYS A 119 13.36 12.86 -31.39
C LYS A 119 12.42 12.83 -32.61
N VAL A 120 11.32 13.58 -32.56
CA VAL A 120 10.34 13.65 -33.66
C VAL A 120 10.88 14.45 -34.84
N SER A 121 11.48 15.63 -34.61
CA SER A 121 12.07 16.43 -35.69
C SER A 121 13.29 15.78 -36.32
N ALA A 122 14.07 14.99 -35.57
CA ALA A 122 15.18 14.20 -36.13
C ALA A 122 14.73 13.01 -36.99
N SER A 123 13.43 12.66 -37.00
CA SER A 123 12.86 11.63 -37.88
C SER A 123 12.12 12.23 -39.08
N ASP A 124 12.17 13.56 -39.25
CA ASP A 124 11.46 14.31 -40.31
C ASP A 124 12.44 14.89 -41.35
N ASP A 125 13.75 14.92 -41.05
CA ASP A 125 14.81 15.51 -41.91
C ASP A 125 15.56 14.48 -42.77
N GLU A 126 15.05 13.26 -42.86
CA GLU A 126 15.60 12.17 -43.68
C GLU A 126 14.44 11.43 -44.38
N ALA A 127 13.80 12.09 -45.35
CA ALA A 127 13.13 11.50 -46.53
C ALA A 127 12.37 12.57 -47.35
N GLU A 128 13.08 13.56 -47.89
CA GLU A 128 12.73 14.09 -49.22
C GLU A 128 13.70 13.50 -50.24
N ASP A 129 13.62 12.18 -50.43
CA ASP A 129 14.00 11.55 -51.69
C ASP A 129 13.34 10.16 -51.79
N ASP A 130 13.04 9.76 -53.02
CA ASP A 130 12.44 8.50 -53.47
C ASP A 130 10.92 8.32 -53.28
N ASP A 131 10.19 8.87 -54.26
CA ASP A 131 9.32 8.11 -55.17
C ASP A 131 8.56 6.91 -54.57
N TRP A 132 7.45 7.21 -53.89
CA TRP A 132 6.27 6.35 -53.95
C TRP A 132 5.01 7.10 -54.36
#